data_AF-A0A0M0JWS3-F1
#
_entry.id   AF-A0A0M0JWS3-F1
#
_cell.length_a   1.000
_cell.length_b   1.000
_cell.length_c   1.000
_cell.angle_alpha   90.00
_cell.angle_beta   90.00
_cell.angle_gamma   90.00
#
_symmetry.space_group_name_H-M   'P 1'
#
loop_
_entity.id
_entity.type
_entity.pdbx_description
1 polymer ?
#
loop_
_entity_poly.entity_id
_entity_poly.type
_entity_poly.pdbx_seq_one_letter_code
_entity_poly.pdbx_strand_id
1 'polypeptide(L)'
;MRHKHSWLIVARERHTDTRPTDTGKERETLTFHIPGGTKHDLLELVEEARTAFEARQRGWTSIYHMDEYGSWGRVGAKPSRPASSVILHDAAQVATLLEDTRRFLRSAQWYASRGIPYRRGYLLHGPPGTGKTSLVTALAGELGLPIYAASLASARLSDDTFAEALGSAAPRCLLLLEDVDAAFVQRESQSAGGTGLSFSGLLNALDGVAAQEGRLLFLTTNHPERLDAALVRPGRVDVRLAFRLCTVNHVLSYARHFYHEWGELGVEIERKLTACIPPETVSVAELQGALMQHPDSPSHAVEVCRKLFAERAPVVR
;
A
#
# COMPACT_ATOMS: atom_id res chain seq x y z
N MET A 1 5.00 35.70 -16.59
CA MET A 1 4.25 34.91 -17.60
C MET A 1 2.81 35.42 -17.67
N ARG A 2 2.04 35.02 -18.69
CA ARG A 2 0.63 35.39 -18.82
C ARG A 2 -0.23 34.15 -18.53
N HIS A 3 -1.19 34.27 -17.61
CA HIS A 3 -2.18 33.23 -17.32
C HIS A 3 -3.55 33.79 -17.70
N LYS A 4 -4.16 33.20 -18.75
CA LYS A 4 -5.38 33.71 -19.40
C LYS A 4 -5.30 35.22 -19.69
N HIS A 5 -6.10 36.02 -18.96
CA HIS A 5 -6.21 37.46 -19.16
C HIS A 5 -5.32 38.28 -18.21
N SER A 6 -4.61 37.62 -17.29
CA SER A 6 -3.86 38.27 -16.21
C SER A 6 -2.35 38.05 -16.34
N TRP A 7 -1.58 39.05 -15.90
CA TRP A 7 -0.13 38.91 -15.75
C TRP A 7 0.19 38.17 -14.45
N LEU A 8 1.01 37.12 -14.55
CA LEU A 8 1.46 36.32 -13.42
C LEU A 8 2.98 36.48 -13.28
N ILE A 9 3.40 37.01 -12.14
CA ILE A 9 4.80 37.14 -11.75
C ILE A 9 5.08 36.02 -10.74
N VAL A 10 6.12 35.23 -10.98
CA VAL A 10 6.53 34.16 -10.07
C VAL A 10 7.96 34.44 -9.63
N ALA A 11 8.15 34.53 -8.31
CA ALA A 11 9.47 34.61 -7.68
C ALA A 11 9.77 33.27 -7.03
N ARG A 12 11.02 32.80 -7.15
CA ARG A 12 11.53 31.63 -6.45
C ARG A 12 12.70 32.08 -5.59
N GLU A 13 12.60 31.86 -4.30
CA GLU A 13 13.67 32.15 -3.34
C GLU A 13 14.14 30.84 -2.71
N ARG A 14 15.45 30.64 -2.68
CA ARG A 14 16.08 29.51 -1.99
C ARG A 14 16.62 30.00 -0.66
N HIS A 15 16.21 29.36 0.41
CA HIS A 15 16.71 29.63 1.74
C HIS A 15 17.73 28.54 2.11
N THR A 16 19.00 28.93 2.13
CA THR A 16 20.05 28.14 2.79
C THR A 16 19.90 28.32 4.29
N ASP A 17 19.22 27.38 4.95
CA ASP A 17 19.10 27.40 6.40
C ASP A 17 20.48 27.11 7.03
N THR A 18 20.99 28.04 7.83
CA THR A 18 22.30 27.93 8.51
C THR A 18 22.20 27.20 9.86
N ARG A 19 21.02 26.66 10.21
CA ARG A 19 20.81 25.92 11.45
C ARG A 19 20.95 24.42 11.22
N PRO A 20 21.73 23.71 12.05
CA PRO A 20 21.86 22.26 11.96
C PRO A 20 20.64 21.60 12.61
N THR A 21 19.49 21.63 11.95
CA THR A 21 18.36 20.78 12.29
C THR A 21 17.75 20.19 11.03
N ASP A 22 18.05 18.90 10.90
CA ASP A 22 17.37 17.81 10.22
C ASP A 22 16.92 17.93 8.75
N THR A 23 17.33 16.92 7.98
CA THR A 23 17.04 16.61 6.56
C THR A 23 17.89 17.23 5.44
N GLY A 24 18.72 18.26 5.67
CA GLY A 24 19.60 18.80 4.60
C GLY A 24 18.88 19.27 3.32
N LYS A 25 17.55 19.42 3.38
CA LYS A 25 16.71 19.84 2.26
C LYS A 25 16.68 21.36 2.23
N GLU A 26 17.20 21.95 1.15
CA GLU A 26 17.05 23.38 0.87
C GLU A 26 15.58 23.76 0.90
N ARG A 27 15.21 24.73 1.74
CA ARG A 27 13.85 25.28 1.73
C ARG A 27 13.71 26.21 0.54
N GLU A 28 12.70 26.00 -0.28
CA GLU A 28 12.38 26.88 -1.39
C GLU A 28 11.00 27.49 -1.21
N THR A 29 10.90 28.79 -1.45
CA THR A 29 9.65 29.54 -1.45
C THR A 29 9.31 29.94 -2.88
N LEU A 30 8.10 29.61 -3.32
CA LEU A 30 7.52 30.10 -4.58
C LEU A 30 6.44 31.14 -4.27
N THR A 31 6.65 32.37 -4.72
CA THR A 31 5.71 33.48 -4.50
C THR A 31 5.06 33.88 -5.82
N PHE A 32 3.73 33.82 -5.87
CA PHE A 32 2.91 34.12 -7.05
C PHE A 32 2.22 35.48 -6.86
N HIS A 33 2.45 36.42 -7.78
CA HIS A 33 1.79 37.73 -7.79
C HIS A 33 1.00 37.92 -9.08
N ILE A 34 -0.25 38.35 -8.95
CA ILE A 34 -1.14 38.69 -10.07
C ILE A 34 -1.55 40.16 -9.94
N PRO A 35 -0.84 41.10 -10.57
CA PRO A 35 -1.16 42.52 -10.47
C PRO A 35 -2.56 42.82 -11.01
N GLY A 36 -3.41 43.45 -10.20
CA GLY A 36 -4.81 43.71 -10.53
C GLY A 36 -5.71 42.47 -10.55
N GLY A 37 -5.20 41.30 -10.14
CA GLY A 37 -5.96 40.06 -10.03
C GLY A 37 -6.82 39.99 -8.78
N THR A 38 -7.77 39.07 -8.79
CA THR A 38 -8.66 38.77 -7.68
C THR A 38 -8.28 37.46 -7.00
N LYS A 39 -8.88 37.18 -5.84
CA LYS A 39 -8.78 35.87 -5.18
C LYS A 39 -9.23 34.73 -6.10
N HIS A 40 -10.19 34.99 -7.00
CA HIS A 40 -10.69 33.98 -7.94
C HIS A 40 -9.60 33.54 -8.92
N ASP A 41 -8.82 34.46 -9.46
CA ASP A 41 -7.71 34.14 -10.39
C ASP A 41 -6.65 33.23 -9.76
N LEU A 42 -6.33 33.47 -8.48
CA LEU A 42 -5.40 32.61 -7.73
C LEU A 42 -5.98 31.22 -7.47
N LEU A 43 -7.26 31.15 -7.06
CA LEU A 43 -7.92 29.86 -6.83
C LEU A 43 -8.03 29.05 -8.13
N GLU A 44 -8.30 29.71 -9.24
CA GLU A 44 -8.35 29.07 -10.56
C GLU A 44 -6.97 28.55 -10.99
N LEU A 45 -5.89 29.31 -10.78
CA LEU A 45 -4.52 28.85 -11.02
C LEU A 45 -4.18 27.61 -10.18
N VAL A 46 -4.55 27.61 -8.90
CA VAL A 46 -4.34 26.46 -8.00
C VAL A 46 -5.14 25.25 -8.47
N GLU A 47 -6.39 25.46 -8.90
CA GLU A 47 -7.27 24.40 -9.37
C GLU A 47 -6.80 23.79 -10.70
N GLU A 48 -6.26 24.62 -11.61
CA GLU A 48 -5.59 24.15 -12.83
C GLU A 48 -4.33 23.35 -12.53
N ALA A 49 -3.49 23.84 -11.60
CA ALA A 49 -2.30 23.11 -11.16
C ALA A 49 -2.67 21.76 -10.53
N ARG A 50 -3.73 21.73 -9.70
CA ARG A 50 -4.30 20.51 -9.13
C ARG A 50 -4.78 19.56 -10.23
N THR A 51 -5.56 20.06 -11.19
CA THR A 51 -6.10 19.27 -12.32
C THR A 51 -4.99 18.72 -13.21
N ALA A 52 -3.97 19.52 -13.52
CA ALA A 52 -2.82 19.11 -14.31
C ALA A 52 -1.95 18.08 -13.57
N PHE A 53 -1.75 18.27 -12.26
CA PHE A 53 -1.09 17.30 -11.41
C PHE A 53 -1.85 15.98 -11.35
N GLU A 54 -3.17 16.03 -11.15
CA GLU A 54 -4.05 14.85 -11.17
C GLU A 54 -4.04 14.16 -12.53
N ALA A 55 -4.13 14.90 -13.63
CA ALA A 55 -4.05 14.34 -14.98
C ALA A 55 -2.69 13.67 -15.25
N ARG A 56 -1.59 14.21 -14.71
CA ARG A 56 -0.26 13.60 -14.79
C ARG A 56 -0.09 12.40 -13.86
N GLN A 57 -0.82 12.37 -12.75
CA GLN A 57 -0.86 11.24 -11.81
C GLN A 57 -1.89 10.17 -12.23
N ARG A 58 -2.81 10.46 -13.17
CA ARG A 58 -3.74 9.46 -13.68
C ARG A 58 -2.95 8.29 -14.26
N GLY A 59 -3.18 7.11 -13.68
CA GLY A 59 -2.49 5.90 -14.09
C GLY A 59 -1.12 5.69 -13.44
N TRP A 60 -0.68 6.50 -12.47
CA TRP A 60 0.54 6.26 -11.70
C TRP A 60 0.33 6.44 -10.19
N THR A 61 0.85 5.50 -9.43
CA THR A 61 0.86 5.51 -7.96
C THR A 61 2.27 5.82 -7.48
N SER A 62 2.47 6.97 -6.83
CA SER A 62 3.77 7.31 -6.22
C SER A 62 4.00 6.52 -4.95
N ILE A 63 5.23 6.03 -4.76
CA ILE A 63 5.62 5.23 -3.60
C ILE A 63 6.74 5.96 -2.85
N TYR A 64 6.53 6.12 -1.56
CA TYR A 64 7.45 6.69 -0.60
C TYR A 64 7.83 5.61 0.41
N HIS A 65 9.11 5.48 0.72
CA HIS A 65 9.58 4.65 1.82
C HIS A 65 10.16 5.52 2.92
N MET A 66 9.93 5.09 4.15
CA MET A 66 10.60 5.62 5.34
C MET A 66 11.98 4.99 5.45
N ASP A 67 13.01 5.80 5.60
CA ASP A 67 14.35 5.32 5.91
C ASP A 67 14.52 4.99 7.40
N GLU A 68 15.72 4.55 7.78
CA GLU A 68 16.03 4.18 9.18
C GLU A 68 16.03 5.38 10.15
N TYR A 69 15.96 6.62 9.65
CA TYR A 69 15.95 7.87 10.41
C TYR A 69 14.56 8.52 10.47
N GLY A 70 13.53 7.91 9.89
CA GLY A 70 12.17 8.45 9.89
C GLY A 70 11.87 9.46 8.76
N SER A 71 12.75 9.58 7.76
CA SER A 71 12.53 10.48 6.63
C SER A 71 11.88 9.77 5.45
N TRP A 72 10.92 10.44 4.80
CA TRP A 72 10.27 9.93 3.59
C TRP A 72 11.05 10.26 2.33
N GLY A 73 11.49 9.21 1.64
CA GLY A 73 12.08 9.27 0.30
C GLY A 73 11.13 8.72 -0.77
N ARG A 74 10.95 9.45 -1.88
CA ARG A 74 10.24 8.91 -3.04
C ARG A 74 11.12 7.88 -3.73
N VAL A 75 10.73 6.62 -3.69
CA VAL A 75 11.50 5.52 -4.30
C VAL A 75 11.12 5.23 -5.73
N GLY A 76 9.94 5.67 -6.16
CA GLY A 76 9.46 5.39 -7.51
C GLY A 76 7.96 5.66 -7.69
N ALA A 77 7.45 5.23 -8.83
CA ALA A 77 6.02 5.15 -9.08
C ALA A 77 5.73 3.86 -9.85
N LYS A 78 4.56 3.28 -9.59
CA LYS A 78 4.05 2.12 -10.34
C LYS A 78 2.85 2.56 -11.18
N PRO A 79 2.66 2.04 -12.40
CA PRO A 79 1.43 2.24 -13.12
C PRO A 79 0.24 1.77 -12.27
N SER A 80 -0.80 2.58 -12.16
CA SER A 80 -2.05 2.20 -11.51
C SER A 80 -2.66 1.07 -12.32
N ARG A 81 -2.80 -0.10 -11.68
CA ARG A 81 -3.45 -1.25 -12.27
C ARG A 81 -4.84 -1.38 -11.67
N PRO A 82 -5.85 -1.81 -12.44
CA PRO A 82 -7.18 -2.02 -11.89
C PRO A 82 -7.13 -2.99 -10.71
N ALA A 83 -7.91 -2.79 -9.65
CA ALA A 83 -7.96 -3.75 -8.53
C ALA A 83 -8.40 -5.15 -9.02
N SER A 84 -9.18 -5.21 -10.09
CA SER A 84 -9.57 -6.46 -10.77
C SER A 84 -8.41 -7.22 -11.43
N SER A 85 -7.30 -6.54 -11.75
CA SER A 85 -6.08 -7.19 -12.28
C SER A 85 -5.29 -7.93 -11.20
N VAL A 86 -5.60 -7.68 -9.92
CA VAL A 86 -5.01 -8.39 -8.80
C VAL A 86 -5.77 -9.70 -8.62
N ILE A 87 -5.32 -10.72 -9.33
CA ILE A 87 -5.90 -12.07 -9.38
C ILE A 87 -5.57 -12.84 -8.08
N LEU A 88 -5.72 -12.20 -6.93
CA LEU A 88 -5.22 -12.75 -5.67
C LEU A 88 -6.32 -13.23 -4.74
N HIS A 89 -7.56 -12.78 -4.95
CA HIS A 89 -8.64 -12.96 -3.99
C HIS A 89 -10.01 -13.05 -4.65
N ASP A 90 -10.98 -13.52 -3.87
CA ASP A 90 -12.41 -13.39 -4.17
C ASP A 90 -12.72 -11.94 -4.61
N ALA A 91 -13.11 -11.80 -5.88
CA ALA A 91 -13.39 -10.51 -6.49
C ALA A 91 -14.46 -9.73 -5.69
N ALA A 92 -15.39 -10.42 -5.03
CA ALA A 92 -16.39 -9.80 -4.18
C ALA A 92 -15.77 -9.17 -2.92
N GLN A 93 -14.80 -9.84 -2.29
CA GLN A 93 -14.09 -9.29 -1.12
C GLN A 93 -13.25 -8.07 -1.49
N VAL A 94 -12.53 -8.11 -2.61
CA VAL A 94 -11.75 -6.97 -3.11
C VAL A 94 -12.67 -5.80 -3.45
N ALA A 95 -13.80 -6.04 -4.11
CA ALA A 95 -14.78 -5.00 -4.40
C ALA A 95 -15.38 -4.38 -3.12
N THR A 96 -15.68 -5.21 -2.12
CA THR A 96 -16.19 -4.77 -0.82
C THR A 96 -15.17 -3.88 -0.11
N LEU A 97 -13.90 -4.29 -0.09
CA LEU A 97 -12.81 -3.52 0.48
C LEU A 97 -12.61 -2.17 -0.25
N LEU A 98 -12.67 -2.18 -1.57
CA LEU A 98 -12.56 -0.96 -2.38
C LEU A 98 -13.73 -0.01 -2.13
N GLU A 99 -14.96 -0.51 -2.00
CA GLU A 99 -16.09 0.35 -1.66
C GLU A 99 -16.01 0.88 -0.22
N ASP A 100 -15.52 0.08 0.73
CA ASP A 100 -15.30 0.53 2.10
C ASP A 100 -14.28 1.68 2.18
N THR A 101 -13.15 1.54 1.48
CA THR A 101 -12.13 2.61 1.40
C THR A 101 -12.69 3.87 0.75
N ARG A 102 -13.45 3.75 -0.35
CA ARG A 102 -14.11 4.86 -1.02
C ARG A 102 -15.14 5.55 -0.12
N ARG A 103 -15.96 4.77 0.60
CA ARG A 103 -16.94 5.28 1.56
C ARG A 103 -16.25 6.06 2.67
N PHE A 104 -15.19 5.50 3.25
CA PHE A 104 -14.41 6.18 4.28
C PHE A 104 -13.91 7.53 3.78
N LEU A 105 -13.24 7.58 2.62
CA LEU A 105 -12.68 8.82 2.05
C LEU A 105 -13.73 9.92 1.80
N ARG A 106 -15.00 9.57 1.58
CA ARG A 106 -16.11 10.51 1.39
C ARG A 106 -16.84 10.90 2.69
N SER A 107 -16.47 10.30 3.82
CA SER A 107 -17.23 10.38 5.07
C SER A 107 -16.67 11.35 6.12
N ALA A 108 -15.68 12.17 5.77
CA ALA A 108 -15.03 13.12 6.69
C ALA A 108 -16.01 13.95 7.53
N GLN A 109 -17.03 14.54 6.90
CA GLN A 109 -18.04 15.34 7.60
C GLN A 109 -18.89 14.50 8.57
N TRP A 110 -19.18 13.25 8.22
CA TRP A 110 -19.95 12.34 9.07
C TRP A 110 -19.19 12.02 10.37
N TYR A 111 -17.88 11.78 10.28
CA TYR A 111 -16.99 11.58 11.42
C TYR A 111 -16.92 12.83 12.30
N ALA A 112 -16.64 13.99 11.68
CA ALA A 112 -16.55 15.27 12.37
C ALA A 112 -17.83 15.63 13.13
N SER A 113 -19.00 15.46 12.51
CA SER A 113 -20.30 15.76 13.14
C SER A 113 -20.63 14.90 14.37
N ARG A 114 -19.89 13.80 14.59
CA ARG A 114 -20.08 12.86 15.70
C ARG A 114 -18.94 12.89 16.71
N GLY A 115 -17.92 13.73 16.49
CA GLY A 115 -16.72 13.75 17.34
C GLY A 115 -15.93 12.43 17.31
N ILE A 116 -16.06 11.63 16.25
CA ILE A 116 -15.33 10.38 16.10
C ILE A 116 -14.04 10.67 15.32
N PRO A 117 -12.86 10.21 15.79
CA PRO A 117 -11.61 10.36 15.06
C PRO A 117 -11.71 9.84 13.62
N TYR A 118 -11.30 10.64 12.63
CA TYR A 118 -11.46 10.29 11.22
C TYR A 118 -10.38 9.32 10.74
N ARG A 119 -10.50 8.06 11.18
CA ARG A 119 -9.52 6.99 10.98
C ARG A 119 -10.20 5.71 10.52
N ARG A 120 -9.45 4.91 9.75
CA ARG A 120 -9.86 3.59 9.31
C ARG A 120 -8.64 2.70 9.07
N GLY A 121 -8.58 1.59 9.78
CA GLY A 121 -7.48 0.64 9.69
C GLY A 121 -7.87 -0.70 9.06
N TYR A 122 -6.98 -1.23 8.24
CA TYR A 122 -7.13 -2.49 7.51
C TYR A 122 -5.96 -3.41 7.84
N LEU A 123 -6.25 -4.65 8.21
CA LEU A 123 -5.24 -5.68 8.45
C LEU A 123 -5.33 -6.75 7.37
N LEU A 124 -4.27 -6.89 6.57
CA LEU A 124 -4.12 -7.95 5.59
C LEU A 124 -3.14 -8.98 6.16
N HIS A 125 -3.61 -10.21 6.38
CA HIS A 125 -2.82 -11.23 7.06
C HIS A 125 -2.86 -12.57 6.33
N GLY A 126 -1.76 -13.32 6.36
CA GLY A 126 -1.70 -14.66 5.76
C GLY A 126 -0.31 -14.98 5.24
N PRO A 127 -0.09 -16.18 4.65
CA PRO A 127 1.24 -16.65 4.27
C PRO A 127 2.00 -15.68 3.35
N PRO A 128 3.35 -15.71 3.35
CA PRO A 128 4.14 -14.92 2.41
C PRO A 128 3.84 -15.31 0.96
N GLY A 129 4.06 -14.39 0.01
CA GLY A 129 3.83 -14.66 -1.42
C GLY A 129 2.36 -14.76 -1.84
N THR A 130 1.41 -14.43 -0.98
CA THR A 130 -0.04 -14.37 -1.31
C THR A 130 -0.48 -13.00 -1.87
N GLY A 131 0.42 -12.02 -1.89
CA GLY A 131 0.26 -10.72 -2.55
C GLY A 131 -0.55 -9.67 -1.77
N LYS A 132 -0.43 -9.68 -0.43
CA LYS A 132 -0.91 -8.62 0.48
C LYS A 132 -0.50 -7.21 0.00
N THR A 133 0.79 -6.97 -0.17
CA THR A 133 1.34 -5.67 -0.64
C THR A 133 0.89 -5.34 -2.07
N SER A 134 0.73 -6.35 -2.94
CA SER A 134 0.23 -6.16 -4.30
C SER A 134 -1.21 -5.65 -4.31
N LEU A 135 -2.08 -6.17 -3.42
CA LEU A 135 -3.45 -5.66 -3.28
C LEU A 135 -3.47 -4.21 -2.79
N VAL A 136 -2.66 -3.88 -1.78
CA VAL A 136 -2.54 -2.49 -1.28
C VAL A 136 -2.11 -1.55 -2.40
N THR A 137 -1.14 -1.97 -3.22
CA THR A 137 -0.63 -1.16 -4.33
C THR A 137 -1.73 -0.89 -5.38
N ALA A 138 -2.53 -1.91 -5.71
CA ALA A 138 -3.62 -1.74 -6.67
C ALA A 138 -4.76 -0.88 -6.12
N LEU A 139 -5.13 -1.05 -4.85
CA LEU A 139 -6.11 -0.19 -4.18
C LEU A 139 -5.66 1.27 -4.20
N ALA A 140 -4.40 1.55 -3.88
CA ALA A 140 -3.86 2.91 -3.94
C ALA A 140 -3.95 3.50 -5.35
N GLY A 141 -3.67 2.71 -6.39
CA GLY A 141 -3.83 3.11 -7.79
C GLY A 141 -5.26 3.43 -8.19
N GLU A 142 -6.22 2.58 -7.81
CA GLU A 142 -7.65 2.80 -8.03
C GLU A 142 -8.21 4.03 -7.28
N LEU A 143 -7.63 4.33 -6.12
CA LEU A 143 -8.02 5.48 -5.30
C LEU A 143 -7.28 6.77 -5.67
N GLY A 144 -6.25 6.69 -6.52
CA GLY A 144 -5.39 7.82 -6.86
C GLY A 144 -4.62 8.37 -5.66
N LEU A 145 -4.20 7.50 -4.73
CA LEU A 145 -3.50 7.86 -3.50
C LEU A 145 -2.01 7.48 -3.58
N PRO A 146 -1.09 8.34 -3.11
CA PRO A 146 0.30 7.94 -2.90
C PRO A 146 0.39 6.93 -1.75
N ILE A 147 1.36 6.02 -1.86
CA ILE A 147 1.67 5.03 -0.82
C ILE A 147 2.85 5.52 0.00
N TYR A 148 2.69 5.54 1.31
CA TYR A 148 3.74 5.77 2.29
C TYR A 148 3.99 4.44 3.02
N ALA A 149 5.06 3.74 2.65
CA ALA A 149 5.37 2.42 3.16
C ALA A 149 6.50 2.48 4.21
N ALA A 150 6.21 1.99 5.41
CA ALA A 150 7.17 1.89 6.50
C ALA A 150 7.36 0.42 6.92
N SER A 151 8.62 0.00 7.01
CA SER A 151 8.99 -1.27 7.64
C SER A 151 9.38 -1.01 9.08
N LEU A 152 8.80 -1.79 10.00
CA LEU A 152 9.04 -1.61 11.44
C LEU A 152 10.24 -2.42 11.97
N ALA A 153 10.99 -3.09 11.08
CA ALA A 153 12.11 -3.95 11.46
C ALA A 153 13.44 -3.19 11.68
N SER A 154 13.45 -1.86 11.56
CA SER A 154 14.66 -1.06 11.75
C SER A 154 14.96 -0.83 13.23
N ALA A 155 16.17 -1.21 13.67
CA ALA A 155 16.64 -1.02 15.04
C ALA A 155 16.94 0.45 15.41
N ARG A 156 17.07 1.34 14.41
CA ARG A 156 17.37 2.77 14.64
C ARG A 156 16.14 3.66 14.76
N LEU A 157 14.98 3.13 14.37
CA LEU A 157 13.73 3.87 14.44
C LEU A 157 13.28 3.94 15.91
N SER A 158 13.11 5.13 16.46
CA SER A 158 12.62 5.35 17.82
C SER A 158 11.14 5.76 17.82
N ASP A 159 10.53 5.85 19.00
CA ASP A 159 9.14 6.30 19.15
C ASP A 159 8.93 7.71 18.56
N ASP A 160 9.84 8.62 18.86
CA ASP A 160 9.77 10.02 18.42
C ASP A 160 9.98 10.14 16.91
N THR A 161 11.03 9.52 16.36
CA THR A 161 11.30 9.59 14.91
C THR A 161 10.20 8.93 14.10
N PHE A 162 9.58 7.86 14.61
CA PHE A 162 8.41 7.24 13.97
C PHE A 162 7.17 8.14 14.03
N ALA A 163 6.89 8.78 15.17
CA ALA A 163 5.76 9.69 15.30
C ALA A 163 5.93 10.92 14.37
N GLU A 164 7.13 11.48 14.29
CA GLU A 164 7.48 12.57 13.36
C GLU A 164 7.36 12.14 11.90
N ALA A 165 7.84 10.94 11.56
CA ALA A 165 7.65 10.36 10.23
C ALA A 165 6.15 10.28 9.89
N LEU A 166 5.33 9.72 10.78
CA LEU A 166 3.88 9.65 10.53
C LEU A 166 3.25 11.04 10.43
N GLY A 167 3.74 12.06 11.14
CA GLY A 167 3.27 13.44 11.05
C GLY A 167 3.69 14.16 9.76
N SER A 168 4.79 13.76 9.13
CA SER A 168 5.29 14.36 7.89
C SER A 168 4.74 13.70 6.61
N ALA A 169 4.02 12.59 6.74
CA ALA A 169 3.32 11.95 5.63
C ALA A 169 2.22 12.86 5.05
N ALA A 170 1.88 12.67 3.77
CA ALA A 170 0.84 13.50 3.13
C ALA A 170 -0.54 13.26 3.78
N PRO A 171 -1.36 14.32 3.99
CA PRO A 171 -2.67 14.19 4.65
C PRO A 171 -3.65 13.25 3.95
N ARG A 172 -3.56 13.14 2.62
CA ARG A 172 -4.41 12.28 1.78
C ARG A 172 -3.56 11.19 1.13
N CYS A 173 -3.22 10.17 1.90
CA CYS A 173 -2.40 9.04 1.45
C CYS A 173 -2.95 7.68 1.91
N LEU A 174 -2.35 6.63 1.37
CA LEU A 174 -2.40 5.29 1.95
C LEU A 174 -1.09 5.08 2.73
N LEU A 175 -1.20 4.93 4.05
CA LEU A 175 -0.10 4.57 4.93
C LEU A 175 -0.06 3.04 5.08
N LEU A 176 1.05 2.43 4.67
CA LEU A 176 1.28 0.99 4.71
C LEU A 176 2.36 0.68 5.74
N LEU A 177 2.03 -0.07 6.79
CA LEU A 177 3.00 -0.65 7.71
C LEU A 177 3.20 -2.12 7.34
N GLU A 178 4.39 -2.45 6.86
CA GLU A 178 4.71 -3.80 6.39
C GLU A 178 5.30 -4.68 7.50
N ASP A 179 4.94 -5.97 7.45
CA ASP A 179 5.44 -7.03 8.33
C ASP A 179 5.42 -6.63 9.80
N VAL A 180 4.25 -6.18 10.27
CA VAL A 180 4.12 -5.63 11.64
C VAL A 180 4.45 -6.66 12.73
N ASP A 181 4.39 -7.96 12.42
CA ASP A 181 4.82 -9.06 13.30
C ASP A 181 6.34 -9.06 13.57
N ALA A 182 7.16 -8.59 12.63
CA ALA A 182 8.62 -8.53 12.81
C ALA A 182 9.02 -7.56 13.95
N ALA A 183 8.24 -6.49 14.14
CA ALA A 183 8.44 -5.54 15.24
C ALA A 183 8.20 -6.16 16.63
N PHE A 184 7.42 -7.25 16.71
CA PHE A 184 7.19 -7.95 17.97
C PHE A 184 8.30 -8.97 18.27
N VAL A 185 8.83 -9.66 17.26
CA VAL A 185 9.92 -10.65 17.42
C VAL A 185 11.25 -10.00 17.83
N GLN A 186 11.55 -8.81 17.30
CA GLN A 186 12.75 -8.05 17.71
C GLN A 186 12.70 -7.63 19.19
N ARG A 187 11.51 -7.56 19.81
CA ARG A 187 11.38 -7.19 21.22
C ARG A 187 11.64 -8.36 22.16
N GLU A 188 11.20 -9.56 21.81
CA GLU A 188 11.50 -10.77 22.60
C GLU A 188 13.01 -11.02 22.71
N SER A 189 13.76 -10.63 21.68
CA SER A 189 15.22 -10.76 21.63
C SER A 189 15.99 -9.57 22.25
N GLN A 190 15.35 -8.41 22.47
CA GLN A 190 15.97 -7.19 22.99
C GLN A 190 15.57 -6.84 24.44
N SER A 191 15.44 -7.85 25.31
CA SER A 191 15.11 -7.67 26.73
C SER A 191 16.19 -6.96 27.59
N ALA A 192 17.09 -6.17 26.98
CA ALA A 192 18.05 -5.33 27.69
C ALA A 192 18.46 -4.10 26.85
N GLY A 193 17.71 -2.98 26.95
CA GLY A 193 18.23 -1.63 26.67
C GLY A 193 18.21 -1.12 25.21
N GLY A 194 17.40 -1.69 24.31
CA GLY A 194 17.30 -1.21 22.93
C GLY A 194 16.60 0.16 22.79
N THR A 195 17.16 1.04 21.94
CA THR A 195 16.61 2.38 21.58
C THR A 195 15.58 2.32 20.43
N GLY A 196 15.12 1.13 20.07
CA GLY A 196 14.19 0.91 18.95
C GLY A 196 12.73 1.20 19.30
N LEU A 197 11.88 1.23 18.27
CA LEU A 197 10.46 1.54 18.35
C LEU A 197 9.74 0.61 19.33
N SER A 198 9.22 1.21 20.40
CA SER A 198 8.46 0.53 21.44
C SER A 198 7.03 0.22 20.97
N PHE A 199 6.37 -0.74 21.63
CA PHE A 199 4.99 -1.09 21.28
C PHE A 199 4.07 0.08 21.56
N SER A 200 4.23 0.68 22.74
CA SER A 200 3.52 1.88 23.16
C SER A 200 3.75 3.03 22.19
N GLY A 201 4.98 3.19 21.68
CA GLY A 201 5.33 4.19 20.67
C GLY A 201 4.56 4.00 19.37
N LEU A 202 4.59 2.78 18.81
CA LEU A 202 3.79 2.44 17.63
C LEU A 202 2.30 2.73 17.86
N LEU A 203 1.74 2.30 18.99
CA LEU A 203 0.33 2.52 19.31
C LEU A 203 -0.01 4.00 19.41
N ASN A 204 0.77 4.77 20.18
CA ASN A 204 0.58 6.21 20.36
C ASN A 204 0.73 6.97 19.03
N ALA A 205 1.61 6.52 18.13
CA ALA A 205 1.75 7.14 16.81
C ALA A 205 0.54 6.87 15.89
N LEU A 206 -0.22 5.79 16.12
CA LEU A 206 -1.42 5.45 15.35
C LEU A 206 -2.70 6.11 15.89
N ASP A 207 -2.93 6.07 17.21
CA ASP A 207 -4.17 6.55 17.83
C ASP A 207 -4.00 7.61 18.92
N GLY A 208 -2.78 8.12 19.12
CA GLY A 208 -2.53 9.22 20.05
C GLY A 208 -3.18 10.54 19.63
N VAL A 209 -3.19 11.49 20.57
CA VAL A 209 -3.81 12.81 20.41
C VAL A 209 -3.20 13.61 19.24
N ALA A 210 -1.90 13.42 18.98
CA ALA A 210 -1.18 14.08 17.89
C ALA A 210 -1.25 13.32 16.55
N ALA A 211 -1.86 12.14 16.50
CA ALA A 211 -1.84 11.31 15.29
C ALA A 211 -2.79 11.84 14.22
N GLN A 212 -2.29 11.88 12.98
CA GLN A 212 -2.99 12.46 11.85
C GLN A 212 -4.22 11.66 11.41
N GLU A 213 -5.23 12.38 10.94
CA GLU A 213 -6.52 11.86 10.49
C GLU A 213 -6.70 12.02 8.98
N GLY A 214 -7.67 11.29 8.41
CA GLY A 214 -8.03 11.39 6.99
C GLY A 214 -7.17 10.59 6.02
N ARG A 215 -6.33 9.68 6.54
CA ARG A 215 -5.54 8.72 5.77
C ARG A 215 -6.06 7.29 5.94
N LEU A 216 -5.82 6.45 4.93
CA LEU A 216 -6.08 5.01 5.02
C LEU A 216 -4.87 4.31 5.64
N LEU A 217 -5.06 3.55 6.72
CA LEU A 217 -4.00 2.75 7.34
C LEU A 217 -4.12 1.29 6.94
N PHE A 218 -3.09 0.73 6.30
CA PHE A 218 -2.97 -0.69 5.99
C PHE A 218 -1.83 -1.31 6.78
N LEU A 219 -2.10 -2.44 7.42
CA LEU A 219 -1.12 -3.26 8.11
C LEU A 219 -1.01 -4.59 7.36
N THR A 220 0.21 -5.07 7.13
CA THR A 220 0.43 -6.43 6.61
C THR A 220 1.17 -7.29 7.63
N THR A 221 0.80 -8.57 7.71
CA THR A 221 1.49 -9.54 8.55
C THR A 221 1.47 -10.94 7.94
N ASN A 222 2.52 -11.72 8.19
CA ASN A 222 2.54 -13.14 7.88
C ASN A 222 2.03 -14.01 9.05
N HIS A 223 2.06 -13.46 10.26
CA HIS A 223 1.82 -14.15 11.52
C HIS A 223 0.79 -13.41 12.38
N PRO A 224 -0.51 -13.44 12.03
CA PRO A 224 -1.55 -12.74 12.80
C PRO A 224 -1.63 -13.18 14.26
N GLU A 225 -1.23 -14.41 14.57
CA GLU A 225 -1.17 -14.97 15.92
C GLU A 225 -0.12 -14.29 16.82
N ARG A 226 0.86 -13.60 16.24
CA ARG A 226 1.89 -12.86 16.98
C ARG A 226 1.49 -11.41 17.28
N LEU A 227 0.36 -10.95 16.76
CA LEU A 227 -0.08 -9.58 16.96
C LEU A 227 -0.75 -9.41 18.31
N ASP A 228 -0.32 -8.36 19.03
CA ASP A 228 -0.94 -7.96 20.28
C ASP A 228 -2.40 -7.50 20.06
N ALA A 229 -3.30 -7.93 20.94
CA ALA A 229 -4.73 -7.62 20.89
C ALA A 229 -5.01 -6.11 20.91
N ALA A 230 -4.15 -5.31 21.55
CA ALA A 230 -4.25 -3.86 21.57
C ALA A 230 -4.03 -3.25 20.18
N LEU A 231 -3.15 -3.81 19.34
CA LEU A 231 -2.93 -3.30 17.98
C LEU A 231 -4.17 -3.51 17.10
N VAL A 232 -4.81 -4.67 17.23
CA VAL A 232 -5.89 -5.12 16.33
C VAL A 232 -7.31 -4.80 16.84
N ARG A 233 -7.43 -3.96 17.88
CA ARG A 233 -8.72 -3.54 18.44
C ARG A 233 -9.48 -2.60 17.49
N PRO A 234 -10.83 -2.56 17.56
CA PRO A 234 -11.63 -1.59 16.81
C PRO A 234 -11.18 -0.14 17.05
N GLY A 235 -11.17 0.68 16.00
CA GLY A 235 -10.60 2.04 16.00
C GLY A 235 -9.13 2.11 15.58
N ARG A 236 -8.39 0.99 15.67
CA ARG A 236 -7.05 0.82 15.07
C ARG A 236 -7.07 -0.09 13.85
N VAL A 237 -7.80 -1.20 13.95
CA VAL A 237 -8.07 -2.13 12.85
C VAL A 237 -9.56 -2.40 12.82
N ASP A 238 -10.22 -1.93 11.77
CA ASP A 238 -11.68 -2.02 11.59
C ASP A 238 -12.06 -3.14 10.61
N VAL A 239 -11.18 -3.44 9.66
CA VAL A 239 -11.39 -4.46 8.63
C VAL A 239 -10.21 -5.42 8.61
N ARG A 240 -10.51 -6.73 8.56
CA ARG A 240 -9.50 -7.79 8.47
C ARG A 240 -9.72 -8.60 7.19
N LEU A 241 -8.66 -8.79 6.41
CA LEU A 241 -8.67 -9.59 5.19
C LEU A 241 -7.63 -10.70 5.30
N ALA A 242 -8.11 -11.95 5.30
CA ALA A 242 -7.29 -13.14 5.40
C ALA A 242 -6.87 -13.63 4.02
N PHE A 243 -5.56 -13.67 3.77
CA PHE A 243 -4.92 -14.21 2.59
C PHE A 243 -4.63 -15.69 2.78
N ARG A 244 -4.91 -16.47 1.74
CA ARG A 244 -4.73 -17.93 1.74
C ARG A 244 -3.82 -18.33 0.60
N LEU A 245 -3.27 -19.54 0.74
CA LEU A 245 -2.56 -20.20 -0.36
C LEU A 245 -3.53 -20.50 -1.51
N CYS A 246 -2.98 -20.89 -2.65
CA CYS A 246 -3.72 -21.11 -3.88
C CYS A 246 -4.88 -22.08 -3.68
N THR A 247 -6.06 -21.63 -4.12
CA THR A 247 -7.25 -22.46 -4.28
C THR A 247 -7.38 -22.84 -5.75
N VAL A 248 -8.28 -23.77 -6.06
CA VAL A 248 -8.66 -24.08 -7.44
C VAL A 248 -9.10 -22.82 -8.21
N ASN A 249 -9.80 -21.90 -7.54
CA ASN A 249 -10.24 -20.64 -8.15
C ASN A 249 -9.07 -19.70 -8.47
N HIS A 250 -8.03 -19.66 -7.63
CA HIS A 250 -6.81 -18.89 -7.93
C HIS A 250 -6.12 -19.44 -9.18
N VAL A 251 -5.94 -20.77 -9.24
CA VAL A 251 -5.33 -21.45 -10.41
C VAL A 251 -6.14 -21.18 -11.68
N LEU A 252 -7.46 -21.33 -11.61
CA LEU A 252 -8.35 -21.06 -12.73
C LEU A 252 -8.23 -19.63 -13.23
N SER A 253 -8.24 -18.66 -12.31
CA SER A 253 -8.16 -17.24 -12.66
C SER A 253 -6.81 -16.87 -13.27
N TYR A 254 -5.71 -17.43 -12.76
CA TYR A 254 -4.38 -17.26 -13.34
C TYR A 254 -4.26 -17.92 -14.71
N ALA A 255 -4.72 -19.17 -14.86
CA ALA A 255 -4.69 -19.88 -16.14
C ALA A 255 -5.49 -19.12 -17.22
N ARG A 256 -6.68 -18.62 -16.88
CA ARG A 256 -7.46 -17.74 -17.77
C ARG A 256 -6.70 -16.48 -18.14
N HIS A 257 -6.12 -15.80 -17.15
CA HIS A 257 -5.40 -14.56 -17.42
C HIS A 257 -4.21 -14.78 -18.37
N PHE A 258 -3.40 -15.81 -18.14
CA PHE A 258 -2.22 -16.09 -18.95
C PHE A 258 -2.55 -16.73 -20.30
N TYR A 259 -3.60 -17.54 -20.41
CA TYR A 259 -3.85 -18.37 -21.58
C TYR A 259 -5.21 -18.13 -22.28
N HIS A 260 -5.93 -17.05 -21.97
CA HIS A 260 -7.22 -16.74 -22.62
C HIS A 260 -7.13 -16.65 -24.16
N GLU A 261 -5.99 -16.25 -24.72
CA GLU A 261 -5.78 -16.13 -26.17
C GLU A 261 -5.57 -17.48 -26.88
N TRP A 262 -5.40 -18.58 -26.12
CA TRP A 262 -5.05 -19.90 -26.66
C TRP A 262 -6.26 -20.80 -26.94
N GLY A 263 -7.48 -20.25 -26.93
CA GLY A 263 -8.71 -20.97 -27.29
C GLY A 263 -8.90 -22.28 -26.52
N GLU A 264 -9.17 -23.38 -27.23
CA GLU A 264 -9.40 -24.71 -26.64
C GLU A 264 -8.21 -25.23 -25.83
N LEU A 265 -6.97 -24.92 -26.23
CA LEU A 265 -5.78 -25.33 -25.49
C LEU A 265 -5.71 -24.64 -24.11
N GLY A 266 -6.13 -23.37 -24.03
CA GLY A 266 -6.24 -22.65 -22.76
C GLY A 266 -7.22 -23.33 -21.80
N VAL A 267 -8.39 -23.73 -22.30
CA VAL A 267 -9.40 -24.46 -21.51
C VAL A 267 -8.88 -25.82 -21.05
N GLU A 268 -8.14 -26.54 -21.89
CA GLU A 268 -7.52 -27.80 -21.51
C GLU A 268 -6.52 -27.62 -20.36
N ILE A 269 -5.77 -26.52 -20.37
CA ILE A 269 -4.76 -26.19 -19.37
C ILE A 269 -5.39 -25.79 -18.05
N GLU A 270 -6.43 -24.96 -18.08
CA GLU A 270 -7.28 -24.69 -16.91
C GLU A 270 -7.68 -26.00 -16.23
N ARG A 271 -8.21 -26.96 -17.00
CA ARG A 271 -8.62 -28.28 -16.47
C ARG A 271 -7.44 -29.08 -15.91
N LYS A 272 -6.29 -29.10 -16.60
CA LYS A 272 -5.09 -29.85 -16.15
C LYS A 272 -4.50 -29.28 -14.87
N LEU A 273 -4.45 -27.95 -14.72
CA LEU A 273 -3.87 -27.30 -13.56
C LEU A 273 -4.80 -27.41 -12.33
N THR A 274 -6.09 -27.16 -12.53
CA THR A 274 -7.10 -27.26 -11.46
C THR A 274 -7.26 -28.67 -10.91
N ALA A 275 -7.04 -29.71 -11.74
CA ALA A 275 -7.08 -31.10 -11.29
C ALA A 275 -5.86 -31.54 -10.45
N CYS A 276 -4.73 -30.82 -10.51
CA CYS A 276 -3.47 -31.23 -9.91
C CYS A 276 -3.02 -30.37 -8.72
N ILE A 277 -3.66 -29.23 -8.46
CA ILE A 277 -3.27 -28.32 -7.38
C ILE A 277 -3.52 -28.95 -6.00
N PRO A 278 -2.48 -29.16 -5.17
CA PRO A 278 -2.69 -29.53 -3.78
C PRO A 278 -3.40 -28.39 -3.01
N PRO A 279 -4.38 -28.72 -2.14
CA PRO A 279 -5.13 -27.72 -1.40
C PRO A 279 -4.22 -26.98 -0.42
N GLU A 280 -4.20 -25.65 -0.51
CA GLU A 280 -3.54 -24.76 0.46
C GLU A 280 -2.05 -25.03 0.71
N THR A 281 -1.27 -25.43 -0.30
CA THR A 281 0.20 -25.60 -0.13
C THR A 281 1.07 -24.73 -1.03
N VAL A 282 0.51 -24.17 -2.11
CA VAL A 282 1.25 -23.36 -3.09
C VAL A 282 0.84 -21.90 -2.94
N SER A 283 1.79 -20.98 -2.86
CA SER A 283 1.51 -19.55 -2.85
C SER A 283 1.23 -19.00 -4.25
N VAL A 284 0.60 -17.84 -4.32
CA VAL A 284 0.30 -17.20 -5.60
C VAL A 284 1.58 -16.77 -6.32
N ALA A 285 2.59 -16.33 -5.59
CA ALA A 285 3.90 -16.00 -6.15
C ALA A 285 4.59 -17.21 -6.80
N GLU A 286 4.51 -18.39 -6.17
CA GLU A 286 5.07 -19.63 -6.74
C GLU A 286 4.32 -20.06 -8.00
N LEU A 287 2.98 -20.02 -7.97
CA LEU A 287 2.16 -20.33 -9.14
C LEU A 287 2.49 -19.38 -10.31
N GLN A 288 2.52 -18.07 -10.04
CA GLN A 288 2.85 -17.07 -11.06
C GLN A 288 4.27 -17.29 -11.59
N GLY A 289 5.24 -17.56 -10.72
CA GLY A 289 6.61 -17.85 -11.11
C GLY A 289 6.72 -19.07 -12.02
N ALA A 290 5.98 -20.15 -11.72
CA ALA A 290 5.94 -21.35 -12.55
C ALA A 290 5.33 -21.09 -13.94
N LEU A 291 4.23 -20.33 -14.01
CA LEU A 291 3.59 -19.97 -15.29
C LEU A 291 4.48 -19.06 -16.14
N MET A 292 5.24 -18.15 -15.50
CA MET A 292 6.13 -17.20 -16.18
C MET A 292 7.41 -17.83 -16.74
N GLN A 293 7.77 -19.08 -16.38
CA GLN A 293 8.93 -19.74 -16.98
C GLN A 293 8.74 -20.06 -18.46
N HIS A 294 7.49 -20.32 -18.87
CA HIS A 294 7.12 -20.66 -20.24
C HIS A 294 5.86 -19.89 -20.67
N PRO A 295 5.94 -18.55 -20.85
CA PRO A 295 4.78 -17.73 -21.14
C PRO A 295 4.16 -18.08 -22.50
N ASP A 296 5.00 -18.42 -23.48
CA ASP A 296 4.58 -18.75 -24.85
C ASP A 296 4.42 -20.26 -25.09
N SER A 297 4.54 -21.09 -24.06
CA SER A 297 4.38 -22.54 -24.19
C SER A 297 3.48 -23.10 -23.09
N PRO A 298 2.16 -23.07 -23.31
CA PRO A 298 1.20 -23.48 -22.30
C PRO A 298 1.37 -24.94 -21.85
N SER A 299 1.75 -25.85 -22.75
CA SER A 299 2.02 -27.26 -22.43
C SER A 299 3.20 -27.44 -21.46
N HIS A 300 4.31 -26.71 -21.65
CA HIS A 300 5.47 -26.77 -20.76
C HIS A 300 5.18 -26.12 -19.41
N ALA A 301 4.40 -25.03 -19.39
CA ALA A 301 3.98 -24.39 -18.15
C ALA A 301 3.16 -25.34 -17.26
N VAL A 302 2.32 -26.19 -17.84
CA VAL A 302 1.62 -27.26 -17.09
C VAL A 302 2.59 -28.25 -16.46
N GLU A 303 3.63 -28.65 -17.18
CA GLU A 303 4.63 -29.59 -16.65
C GLU A 303 5.38 -28.99 -15.45
N VAL A 304 5.80 -27.72 -15.56
CA VAL A 304 6.46 -27.00 -14.45
C VAL A 304 5.52 -26.87 -13.25
N CYS A 305 4.26 -26.48 -13.47
CA CYS A 305 3.27 -26.38 -12.39
C CYS A 305 3.04 -27.75 -11.73
N ARG A 306 2.97 -28.84 -12.50
CA ARG A 306 2.82 -30.20 -11.93
C ARG A 306 3.99 -30.60 -11.06
N LYS A 307 5.23 -30.28 -11.46
CA LYS A 307 6.43 -30.53 -10.64
C LYS A 307 6.34 -29.77 -9.31
N LEU A 308 6.04 -28.47 -9.38
CA LEU A 308 5.82 -27.63 -8.19
C LEU A 308 4.72 -28.21 -7.28
N PHE A 309 3.59 -28.63 -7.85
CA PHE A 309 2.46 -29.18 -7.11
C PHE A 309 2.82 -30.52 -6.43
N ALA A 310 3.61 -31.36 -7.09
CA ALA A 310 4.09 -32.61 -6.52
C ALA A 310 5.08 -32.37 -5.36
N GLU A 311 5.99 -31.40 -5.50
CA GLU A 311 6.94 -31.01 -4.45
C GLU A 311 6.26 -30.41 -3.21
N ARG A 312 5.13 -29.72 -3.42
CA ARG A 312 4.32 -29.08 -2.37
C ARG A 312 3.18 -29.97 -1.87
N ALA A 313 2.99 -31.16 -2.42
CA ALA A 313 1.98 -32.09 -1.93
C ALA A 313 2.34 -32.55 -0.51
N PRO A 314 1.38 -32.64 0.42
CA PRO A 314 1.66 -33.12 1.76
C PRO A 314 2.22 -34.55 1.67
N VAL A 315 3.37 -34.78 2.31
CA VAL A 315 3.90 -36.13 2.47
C VAL A 315 2.90 -36.91 3.32
N VAL A 316 2.22 -37.88 2.72
CA VAL A 316 1.38 -38.82 3.45
C VAL A 316 2.30 -39.54 4.44
N ARG A 317 2.19 -39.19 5.73
CA ARG A 317 2.83 -39.90 6.83
C ARG A 317 1.92 -40.99 7.34
#